data_AF-A0A7L7KTA3-F1
#
_entry.id   AF-A0A7L7KTA3-F1
#
_cell.length_a   1.000
_cell.length_b   1.000
_cell.length_c   1.000
_cell.angle_alpha   90.00
_cell.angle_beta   90.00
_cell.angle_gamma   90.00
#
_symmetry.space_group_name_H-M   'P 1'
#
loop_
_entity.id
_entity.type
_entity.pdbx_description
1 polymer ?
#
loop_
_entity_poly.entity_id
_entity_poly.type
_entity_poly.pdbx_seq_one_letter_code
_entity_poly.pdbx_strand_id
1 'polypeptide(L)'
;MMNNKGVTLIELLIVIVVIGIISAFAVPAVGSFLETAQRQAVYQDAVAVRNAAANYCAQPTVTCTSTQELTMTELATYLDGFDKTKYDVDDTGTDDLTIATGNGSGGWTITLEAVAVNQGDFEWVTSTDPVNADSSTTYVTEDDN
;
A
#
# COMPACT_ATOMS: atom_id res chain seq x y z
N MET A 1 7.35 55.13 7.52
CA MET A 1 5.91 55.28 7.22
C MET A 1 5.47 53.99 6.54
N MET A 2 4.80 53.09 7.27
CA MET A 2 4.38 51.79 6.72
C MET A 2 3.14 51.99 5.85
N ASN A 3 3.26 51.67 4.57
CA ASN A 3 2.18 51.82 3.60
C ASN A 3 1.30 50.57 3.65
N ASN A 4 0.29 50.57 4.53
CA ASN A 4 -0.73 49.52 4.57
C ASN A 4 -1.72 49.75 3.43
N LYS A 5 -1.36 49.32 2.22
CA LYS A 5 -2.31 49.22 1.11
C LYS A 5 -3.33 48.14 1.47
N GLY A 6 -4.56 48.55 1.75
CA GLY A 6 -5.67 47.63 1.98
C GLY A 6 -6.02 46.90 0.69
N VAL A 7 -6.04 45.57 0.75
CA VAL A 7 -6.60 44.71 -0.30
C VAL A 7 -8.10 45.03 -0.40
N THR A 8 -8.64 45.16 -1.61
CA THR A 8 -10.07 45.45 -1.74
C THR A 8 -10.89 44.18 -1.50
N LEU A 9 -12.07 44.32 -0.88
CA LEU A 9 -12.96 43.16 -0.64
C LEU A 9 -13.39 42.48 -1.95
N ILE A 10 -13.49 43.24 -3.04
CA ILE A 10 -13.84 42.70 -4.35
C ILE A 10 -12.71 41.87 -4.97
N GLU A 11 -11.45 42.23 -4.75
CA GLU A 11 -10.31 41.40 -5.18
C GLU A 11 -10.34 40.05 -4.49
N LEU A 12 -10.59 40.01 -3.19
CA LEU A 12 -10.71 38.74 -2.47
C LEU A 12 -11.95 37.95 -2.89
N LEU A 13 -13.07 38.64 -3.21
CA LEU A 13 -14.29 38.00 -3.67
C LEU A 13 -14.11 37.30 -5.03
N ILE A 14 -13.45 37.94 -5.99
CA ILE A 14 -13.21 37.34 -7.31
C ILE A 14 -12.33 36.09 -7.17
N VAL A 15 -11.32 36.11 -6.29
CA VAL A 15 -10.42 34.97 -6.07
C VAL A 15 -11.17 33.75 -5.54
N ILE A 16 -12.01 33.92 -4.51
CA ILE A 16 -12.79 32.79 -3.96
C ILE A 16 -13.82 32.25 -4.95
N VAL A 17 -14.38 33.11 -5.82
CA VAL A 17 -15.32 32.68 -6.87
C VAL A 17 -14.58 31.83 -7.91
N VAL A 18 -13.40 32.26 -8.35
CA VAL A 18 -12.58 31.50 -9.31
C VAL A 18 -12.13 30.17 -8.70
N ILE A 19 -11.62 30.16 -7.46
CA ILE A 19 -11.23 28.93 -6.77
C ILE A 19 -12.45 28.00 -6.59
N GLY A 20 -13.62 28.55 -6.25
CA GLY A 20 -14.85 27.77 -6.10
C GLY A 20 -15.29 27.05 -7.38
N ILE A 21 -15.21 27.70 -8.54
CA ILE A 21 -15.54 27.08 -9.84
C ILE A 21 -14.53 25.97 -10.17
N ILE A 22 -13.23 26.20 -9.93
CA ILE A 22 -12.18 25.20 -10.19
C ILE A 22 -12.35 24.00 -9.25
N SER A 23 -12.58 24.23 -7.96
CA SER A 23 -12.75 23.19 -6.95
C SER A 23 -13.96 22.29 -7.23
N ALA A 24 -15.04 22.82 -7.80
CA ALA A 24 -16.25 22.04 -8.10
C ALA A 24 -16.01 20.86 -9.05
N PHE A 25 -15.10 21.00 -10.03
CA PHE A 25 -14.74 19.92 -10.94
C PHE A 25 -13.51 19.13 -10.47
N ALA A 26 -12.59 19.77 -9.75
CA ALA A 26 -11.35 19.14 -9.30
C ALA A 26 -11.58 18.11 -8.19
N VAL A 27 -12.44 18.40 -7.21
CA VAL A 27 -12.69 17.51 -6.05
C VAL A 27 -13.11 16.08 -6.47
N PRO A 28 -14.12 15.87 -7.32
CA PRO A 28 -14.51 14.52 -7.71
C PRO A 28 -13.43 13.78 -8.53
N ALA A 29 -12.60 14.50 -9.30
CA ALA A 29 -11.52 13.89 -10.08
C ALA A 29 -10.33 13.43 -9.21
N VAL A 30 -10.10 14.05 -8.05
CA VAL A 30 -9.02 13.67 -7.13
C VAL A 30 -9.32 12.36 -6.39
N GLY A 31 -10.59 12.04 -6.14
CA GLY A 31 -10.99 10.84 -5.41
C GLY A 31 -10.55 9.54 -6.09
N SER A 32 -10.90 9.34 -7.37
CA SER A 32 -10.51 8.12 -8.12
C SER A 32 -9.01 8.01 -8.36
N PHE A 33 -8.32 9.15 -8.48
CA PHE A 33 -6.86 9.18 -8.57
C PHE A 33 -6.21 8.72 -7.26
N LEU A 34 -6.72 9.17 -6.11
CA LEU A 34 -6.22 8.77 -4.81
C LEU A 34 -6.42 7.27 -4.58
N GLU A 35 -7.61 6.76 -4.90
CA GLU A 35 -7.95 5.34 -4.80
C GLU A 35 -6.99 4.47 -5.65
N THR A 36 -6.74 4.87 -6.90
CA THR A 36 -5.81 4.17 -7.78
C THR A 36 -4.38 4.23 -7.25
N ALA A 37 -3.97 5.38 -6.71
CA ALA A 37 -2.63 5.55 -6.13
C ALA A 37 -2.44 4.67 -4.87
N GLN A 38 -3.46 4.54 -4.03
CA GLN A 38 -3.46 3.65 -2.87
C GLN A 38 -3.40 2.18 -3.29
N ARG A 39 -4.26 1.76 -4.24
CA ARG A 39 -4.21 0.39 -4.78
C ARG A 39 -2.84 0.06 -5.38
N GLN A 40 -2.25 0.99 -6.11
CA GLN A 40 -0.91 0.83 -6.67
C GLN A 40 0.17 0.72 -5.57
N ALA A 41 0.04 1.46 -4.47
CA ALA A 41 0.97 1.37 -3.35
C ALA A 41 0.96 -0.02 -2.72
N VAL A 42 -0.22 -0.58 -2.45
CA VAL A 42 -0.36 -1.94 -1.89
C VAL A 42 0.20 -3.00 -2.85
N TYR A 43 -0.05 -2.86 -4.15
CA TYR A 43 0.56 -3.75 -5.15
C TYR A 43 2.10 -3.68 -5.11
N GLN A 44 2.69 -2.49 -5.00
CA GLN A 44 4.16 -2.35 -4.90
C GLN A 44 4.69 -2.95 -3.60
N ASP A 45 3.97 -2.79 -2.50
CA ASP A 45 4.31 -3.39 -1.22
C ASP A 45 4.29 -4.93 -1.29
N ALA A 46 3.28 -5.53 -1.95
CA ALA A 46 3.24 -6.98 -2.19
C ALA A 46 4.41 -7.47 -3.06
N VAL A 47 4.77 -6.73 -4.11
CA VAL A 47 5.95 -7.03 -4.93
C VAL A 47 7.24 -6.93 -4.12
N ALA A 48 7.34 -5.96 -3.22
CA ALA A 48 8.49 -5.81 -2.33
C ALA A 48 8.65 -7.01 -1.40
N VAL A 49 7.57 -7.47 -0.77
CA VAL A 49 7.56 -8.68 0.08
C VAL A 49 7.94 -9.92 -0.70
N ARG A 50 7.41 -10.10 -1.91
CA ARG A 50 7.79 -11.21 -2.77
C ARG A 50 9.27 -11.19 -3.13
N ASN A 51 9.83 -10.03 -3.43
CA ASN A 51 11.26 -9.90 -3.73
C ASN A 51 12.12 -10.13 -2.48
N ALA A 52 11.68 -9.68 -1.32
CA ALA A 52 12.31 -9.99 -0.04
C ALA A 52 12.35 -11.50 0.22
N ALA A 53 11.24 -12.20 0.01
CA ALA A 53 11.15 -13.67 0.14
C ALA A 53 12.10 -14.39 -0.83
N ALA A 54 12.12 -13.97 -2.11
CA ALA A 54 13.05 -14.52 -3.09
C ALA A 54 14.52 -14.28 -2.71
N ASN A 55 14.85 -13.09 -2.22
CA ASN A 55 16.21 -12.73 -1.78
C ASN A 55 16.62 -13.52 -0.53
N TYR A 56 15.72 -13.70 0.42
CA TYR A 56 15.96 -14.49 1.63
C TYR A 56 16.36 -15.92 1.26
N CYS A 57 15.63 -16.55 0.35
CA CYS A 57 15.87 -17.92 -0.12
C CYS A 57 17.02 -18.07 -1.11
N ALA A 58 17.51 -16.97 -1.70
CA ALA A 58 18.69 -16.97 -2.57
C ALA A 58 20.01 -17.03 -1.77
N GLN A 59 19.95 -16.88 -0.44
CA GLN A 59 21.15 -16.91 0.40
C GLN A 59 21.73 -18.32 0.51
N PRO A 60 23.05 -18.48 0.44
CA PRO A 60 23.71 -19.79 0.53
C PRO A 60 23.57 -20.44 1.92
N THR A 61 23.26 -19.66 2.95
CA THR A 61 23.11 -20.11 4.34
C THR A 61 21.67 -20.50 4.69
N VAL A 62 20.70 -20.23 3.81
CA VAL A 62 19.28 -20.48 4.02
C VAL A 62 18.83 -21.58 3.06
N THR A 63 18.11 -22.58 3.58
CA THR A 63 17.50 -23.62 2.75
C THR A 63 16.00 -23.45 2.79
N CYS A 64 15.44 -22.85 1.75
CA CYS A 64 13.99 -22.73 1.63
C CYS A 64 13.38 -23.98 0.99
N THR A 65 12.23 -24.39 1.51
CA THR A 65 11.40 -25.41 0.89
C THR A 65 10.46 -24.79 -0.15
N SER A 66 9.88 -25.62 -1.01
CA SER A 66 8.94 -25.14 -2.03
C SER A 66 7.64 -24.57 -1.45
N THR A 67 7.34 -24.87 -0.18
CA THR A 67 6.19 -24.37 0.58
C THR A 67 6.64 -23.63 1.85
N GLN A 68 7.78 -22.94 1.78
CA GLN A 68 8.34 -22.21 2.91
C GLN A 68 7.41 -21.08 3.33
N GLU A 69 7.06 -21.03 4.61
CA GLU A 69 6.41 -19.87 5.22
C GLU A 69 7.50 -18.93 5.75
N LEU A 70 7.36 -17.64 5.45
CA LEU A 70 8.26 -16.58 5.88
C LEU A 70 7.49 -15.50 6.62
N THR A 71 8.03 -15.09 7.76
CA THR A 71 7.42 -14.10 8.62
C THR A 71 7.96 -12.69 8.37
N MET A 72 7.29 -11.68 8.92
CA MET A 72 7.74 -10.29 8.81
C MET A 72 9.13 -10.09 9.42
N THR A 73 9.46 -10.73 10.55
CA THR A 73 10.78 -10.58 11.17
C THR A 73 11.90 -11.16 10.30
N GLU A 74 11.65 -12.29 9.63
CA GLU A 74 12.63 -12.89 8.71
C GLU A 74 12.90 -11.98 7.51
N LEU A 75 11.86 -11.30 7.02
CA LEU A 75 11.93 -10.45 5.84
C LEU A 75 12.27 -8.98 6.13
N ALA A 76 12.22 -8.54 7.38
CA ALA A 76 12.41 -7.14 7.77
C ALA A 76 13.73 -6.53 7.26
N THR A 77 14.80 -7.33 7.17
CA THR A 77 16.11 -6.88 6.67
C THR A 77 16.19 -6.73 5.14
N TYR A 78 15.20 -7.26 4.42
CA TYR A 78 15.08 -7.21 2.96
C TYR A 78 13.98 -6.24 2.49
N LEU A 79 13.23 -5.67 3.42
CA LEU A 79 12.08 -4.79 3.21
C LEU A 79 12.44 -3.33 3.54
N ASP A 80 13.38 -2.73 2.80
CA ASP A 80 13.74 -1.33 2.99
C ASP A 80 12.60 -0.40 2.56
N GLY A 81 12.19 0.51 3.45
CA GLY A 81 11.10 1.45 3.23
C GLY A 81 9.68 0.87 3.31
N PHE A 82 9.53 -0.40 3.68
CA PHE A 82 8.22 -1.02 3.88
C PHE A 82 7.54 -0.50 5.15
N ASP A 83 6.33 0.03 5.02
CA ASP A 83 5.57 0.55 6.16
C ASP A 83 4.67 -0.53 6.75
N LYS A 84 5.21 -1.30 7.69
CA LYS A 84 4.48 -2.35 8.40
C LYS A 84 3.29 -1.85 9.21
N THR A 85 3.16 -0.54 9.46
CA THR A 85 2.05 0.01 10.27
C THR A 85 0.75 0.10 9.49
N LYS A 86 0.80 -0.06 8.16
CA LYS A 86 -0.37 -0.09 7.28
C LYS A 86 -1.05 -1.46 7.23
N TYR A 87 -0.33 -2.49 7.64
CA TYR A 87 -0.80 -3.86 7.54
C TYR A 87 -1.03 -4.44 8.92
N ASP A 88 -2.08 -5.23 9.08
CA ASP A 88 -2.22 -6.02 10.29
C ASP A 88 -1.12 -7.08 10.27
N VAL A 89 -0.17 -6.95 11.19
CA VAL A 89 0.96 -7.86 11.37
C VAL A 89 0.78 -8.72 12.63
N ASP A 90 -0.37 -8.62 13.31
CA ASP A 90 -0.58 -9.14 14.67
C ASP A 90 -2.00 -9.72 14.90
N ASP A 91 -2.57 -10.47 13.94
CA ASP A 91 -3.92 -11.06 14.09
C ASP A 91 -4.01 -12.13 15.22
N THR A 92 -2.89 -12.63 15.77
CA THR A 92 -2.92 -13.79 16.68
C THR A 92 -2.30 -13.60 18.06
N GLY A 93 -1.74 -12.42 18.39
CA GLY A 93 -1.08 -12.21 19.68
C GLY A 93 0.17 -13.08 19.90
N THR A 94 0.72 -13.63 18.82
CA THR A 94 2.06 -14.24 18.74
C THR A 94 2.86 -13.48 17.71
N ASP A 95 4.03 -12.97 18.13
CA ASP A 95 4.86 -11.89 17.55
C ASP A 95 5.39 -12.06 16.10
N ASP A 96 4.73 -12.77 15.18
CA ASP A 96 5.12 -12.68 13.76
C ASP A 96 4.09 -13.26 12.78
N LEU A 97 3.45 -12.40 11.98
CA LEU A 97 2.59 -12.82 10.89
C LEU A 97 3.41 -13.43 9.73
N THR A 98 2.95 -14.57 9.20
CA THR A 98 3.40 -15.11 7.92
C THR A 98 2.89 -14.23 6.78
N ILE A 99 3.80 -13.57 6.07
CA ILE A 99 3.46 -12.64 4.99
C ILE A 99 3.80 -13.17 3.60
N ALA A 100 4.62 -14.23 3.53
CA ALA A 100 4.97 -14.88 2.28
C ALA A 100 5.05 -16.40 2.43
N THR A 101 4.38 -17.12 1.55
CA THR A 101 4.37 -18.59 1.52
C THR A 101 4.76 -19.11 0.13
N GLY A 102 5.72 -20.01 0.04
CA GLY A 102 6.10 -20.66 -1.21
C GLY A 102 4.92 -21.44 -1.81
N ASN A 103 4.68 -21.33 -3.11
CA ASN A 103 3.52 -21.95 -3.77
C ASN A 103 3.79 -23.33 -4.40
N GLY A 104 4.92 -23.97 -4.07
CA GLY A 104 5.33 -25.25 -4.64
C GLY A 104 5.91 -25.19 -6.07
N SER A 105 5.73 -24.06 -6.77
CA SER A 105 6.03 -23.90 -8.20
C SER A 105 7.09 -22.83 -8.47
N GLY A 106 7.81 -22.39 -7.43
CA GLY A 106 8.85 -21.35 -7.51
C GLY A 106 8.32 -19.91 -7.44
N GLY A 107 7.02 -19.73 -7.16
CA GLY A 107 6.43 -18.42 -6.84
C GLY A 107 6.09 -18.29 -5.37
N TRP A 108 5.65 -17.09 -4.99
CA TRP A 108 5.28 -16.74 -3.62
C TRP A 108 3.83 -16.30 -3.53
N THR A 109 3.11 -16.82 -2.56
CA THR A 109 1.80 -16.35 -2.13
C THR A 109 2.04 -15.26 -1.08
N ILE A 110 1.51 -14.05 -1.31
CA ILE A 110 1.68 -12.91 -0.39
C ILE A 110 0.36 -12.62 0.32
N THR A 111 0.43 -12.31 1.61
CA THR A 111 -0.72 -11.91 2.42
C THR A 111 -0.40 -10.57 3.07
N LEU A 112 -1.19 -9.54 2.76
CA LEU A 112 -1.10 -8.21 3.34
C LEU A 112 -2.51 -7.75 3.69
N GLU A 113 -2.90 -8.00 4.92
CA GLU A 113 -4.16 -7.52 5.49
C GLU A 113 -4.01 -6.05 5.87
N ALA A 114 -4.98 -5.19 5.58
CA ALA A 114 -4.94 -3.82 6.06
C ALA A 114 -5.17 -3.78 7.59
N VAL A 115 -4.58 -2.81 8.30
CA VAL A 115 -4.96 -2.62 9.72
C VAL A 115 -6.39 -2.13 9.75
N ALA A 116 -7.27 -2.84 10.45
CA ALA A 116 -8.70 -2.56 10.66
C ALA A 116 -9.02 -1.25 11.44
N VAL A 117 -8.20 -0.21 11.33
CA VAL A 117 -8.38 1.08 12.03
C VAL A 117 -9.30 2.04 11.30
N ASN A 118 -9.50 1.94 9.98
CA ASN A 118 -10.39 2.84 9.22
C ASN A 118 -11.10 2.16 8.04
N GLN A 119 -12.36 2.53 7.79
CA GLN A 119 -13.04 2.23 6.51
C GLN A 119 -12.30 2.91 5.35
N GLY A 120 -11.87 2.15 4.34
CA GLY A 120 -11.23 2.67 3.12
C GLY A 120 -9.72 2.47 3.02
N ASP A 121 -9.12 1.69 3.93
CA ASP A 121 -7.77 1.15 3.72
C ASP A 121 -7.81 -0.02 2.71
N PHE A 122 -6.70 -0.28 2.03
CA PHE A 122 -6.62 -1.26 0.94
C PHE A 122 -5.73 -2.45 1.31
N GLU A 123 -6.16 -3.64 0.94
CA GLU A 123 -5.51 -4.91 1.28
C GLU A 123 -5.21 -5.77 0.05
N TRP A 124 -4.28 -6.71 0.20
CA TRP A 124 -3.94 -7.68 -0.84
C TRP A 124 -4.69 -9.00 -0.62
N VAL A 125 -5.70 -9.26 -1.46
CA VAL A 125 -6.64 -10.38 -1.23
C VAL A 125 -6.19 -11.71 -1.82
N THR A 126 -5.22 -11.71 -2.74
CA THR A 126 -4.93 -12.93 -3.49
C THR A 126 -3.70 -13.67 -3.06
N SER A 127 -3.88 -14.96 -2.83
CA SER A 127 -2.81 -15.92 -2.56
C SER A 127 -1.94 -16.25 -3.78
N THR A 128 -1.82 -15.34 -4.74
CA THR A 128 -1.06 -15.51 -5.98
C THR A 128 0.22 -14.68 -5.96
N ASP A 129 1.16 -15.03 -6.83
CA ASP A 129 2.43 -14.30 -6.96
C ASP A 129 2.21 -12.93 -7.61
N PRO A 130 2.54 -11.80 -6.93
CA PRO A 130 2.24 -10.46 -7.42
C PRO A 130 2.94 -10.09 -8.74
N VAL A 131 3.98 -10.81 -9.16
CA VAL A 131 4.59 -10.64 -10.51
C VAL A 131 4.02 -11.56 -11.58
N ASN A 132 3.24 -12.59 -11.21
CA ASN A 132 2.51 -13.45 -12.16
C ASN A 132 1.01 -13.13 -12.21
N ALA A 133 0.51 -12.39 -11.22
CA ALA A 133 -0.71 -11.63 -11.30
C ALA A 133 -0.61 -10.67 -12.50
N ASP A 134 -1.62 -10.67 -13.39
CA ASP A 134 -1.78 -9.60 -14.36
C ASP A 134 -1.63 -8.29 -13.60
N SER A 135 -0.74 -7.40 -14.04
CA SER A 135 -0.23 -6.24 -13.29
C SER A 135 -1.33 -5.20 -12.99
N SER A 136 -2.29 -5.59 -12.18
CA SER A 136 -3.64 -5.07 -12.16
C SER A 136 -4.07 -4.92 -10.71
N THR A 137 -4.62 -3.75 -10.42
CA THR A 137 -5.23 -3.37 -9.14
C THR A 137 -6.44 -4.25 -8.77
N THR A 138 -6.81 -5.23 -9.60
CA THR A 138 -7.87 -6.22 -9.32
C THR A 138 -7.60 -7.11 -8.12
N TYR A 139 -6.35 -7.19 -7.66
CA TYR A 139 -5.94 -8.00 -6.52
C TYR A 139 -5.88 -7.22 -5.21
N VAL A 140 -6.16 -5.92 -5.28
CA VAL A 140 -6.23 -5.03 -4.14
C VAL A 140 -7.67 -4.64 -3.93
N THR A 141 -8.24 -4.91 -2.76
CA THR A 141 -9.60 -4.51 -2.40
C THR A 141 -9.57 -3.50 -1.27
N GLU A 142 -10.70 -2.83 -1.07
CA GLU A 142 -10.92 -2.10 0.17
C GLU A 142 -11.13 -3.14 1.27
N ASP A 143 -10.61 -2.87 2.46
CA ASP A 143 -10.83 -3.65 3.67
C ASP A 143 -12.33 -3.67 4.01
N ASP A 144 -12.88 -4.88 4.09
CA ASP A 144 -14.28 -5.19 4.39
C ASP A 144 -14.45 -5.58 5.89
N ASN A 145 -13.76 -4.90 6.81
CA ASN A 145 -13.85 -5.04 8.27
C ASN A 145 -15.13 -5.71 8.84
#